data_AF-A0A317EBV2-F1
#
_entry.id   AF-A0A317EBV2-F1
#
_cell.length_a   1.000
_cell.length_b   1.000
_cell.length_c   1.000
_cell.angle_alpha   90.00
_cell.angle_beta   90.00
_cell.angle_gamma   90.00
#
_symmetry.space_group_name_H-M   'P 1'
#
loop_
_entity.id
_entity.type
_entity.pdbx_description
1 polymer ?
#
loop_
_entity_poly.entity_id
_entity_poly.type
_entity_poly.pdbx_seq_one_letter_code
_entity_poly.pdbx_strand_id
1 'polypeptide(L)'
;MRAAALRNPGSRRPRGSGDDAVSQPRLAPGVRLSFDQRRQSWILQAPERVVLLDAIGADVLKHVDGKTATAAIVASLAEEYDASADEIAGDIADLIADLAERGLLVVR
;
A
#
# COMPACT_ATOMS: atom_id res chain seq x y z
N MET A 1 14.54 18.47 9.83
CA MET A 1 13.28 18.87 9.16
C MET A 1 12.39 17.64 9.08
N ARG A 2 11.29 17.61 9.84
CA ARG A 2 10.38 16.45 9.91
C ARG A 2 9.29 16.60 8.85
N ALA A 3 9.40 15.86 7.75
CA ALA A 3 8.25 15.58 6.91
C ALA A 3 7.25 14.78 7.74
N ALA A 4 5.99 15.21 7.77
CA ALA A 4 4.91 14.41 8.32
C ALA A 4 4.63 13.26 7.34
N ALA A 5 5.48 12.22 7.41
CA ALA A 5 5.21 10.91 6.85
C ALA A 5 3.91 10.38 7.43
N LEU A 6 3.23 9.48 6.71
CA LEU A 6 2.13 8.68 7.25
C LEU A 6 2.57 8.10 8.60
N ARG A 7 2.16 8.76 9.68
CA ARG A 7 2.46 8.33 11.02
C ARG A 7 1.46 7.22 11.27
N ASN A 8 1.92 5.98 11.17
CA ASN A 8 1.22 4.76 11.51
C ASN A 8 0.36 5.00 12.79
N PRO A 9 -0.98 5.10 12.67
CA PRO A 9 -1.84 5.05 13.83
C PRO A 9 -2.01 3.58 14.20
N GLY A 10 -1.11 3.09 15.05
CA GLY A 10 -1.17 1.72 15.53
C GLY A 10 -2.53 1.37 16.13
N SER A 11 -2.82 0.07 16.09
CA SER A 11 -3.84 -0.65 16.88
C SER A 11 -5.23 -0.84 16.24
N ARG A 12 -5.29 -1.36 15.01
CA ARG A 12 -6.40 -2.24 14.64
C ARG A 12 -5.83 -3.55 14.14
N ARG A 13 -5.97 -4.60 14.95
CA ARG A 13 -5.64 -5.97 14.56
C ARG A 13 -6.38 -6.25 13.24
N PRO A 14 -5.72 -6.54 12.11
CA PRO A 14 -6.44 -6.97 10.94
C PRO A 14 -7.10 -8.30 11.30
N ARG A 15 -8.40 -8.42 11.00
CA ARG A 15 -8.97 -9.75 10.80
C ARG A 15 -8.32 -10.24 9.51
N GLY A 16 -7.18 -10.92 9.63
CA GLY A 16 -6.61 -11.69 8.54
C GLY A 16 -7.61 -12.76 8.17
N SER A 17 -8.51 -12.42 7.26
CA SER A 17 -9.29 -13.41 6.54
C SER A 17 -8.31 -14.02 5.55
N GLY A 18 -8.26 -15.33 5.40
CA GLY A 18 -7.34 -15.99 4.46
C GLY A 18 -7.47 -15.58 2.98
N ASP A 19 -8.33 -14.60 2.68
CA ASP A 19 -8.57 -14.00 1.37
C ASP A 19 -7.53 -12.93 1.00
N ASP A 20 -6.91 -12.26 1.99
CA ASP A 20 -5.93 -11.19 1.75
C ASP A 20 -4.73 -11.69 0.94
N ALA A 21 -4.34 -12.95 1.13
CA ALA A 21 -3.21 -13.58 0.43
C ALA A 21 -3.47 -13.80 -1.08
N VAL A 22 -4.72 -14.04 -1.48
CA VAL A 22 -5.11 -14.28 -2.89
C VAL A 22 -5.70 -13.04 -3.56
N SER A 23 -6.04 -12.03 -2.77
CA SER A 23 -6.58 -10.76 -3.23
C SER A 23 -5.66 -10.05 -4.22
N GLN A 24 -6.27 -9.47 -5.26
CA GLN A 24 -5.56 -8.71 -6.31
C GLN A 24 -5.94 -7.23 -6.21
N PRO A 25 -5.22 -6.45 -5.39
CA PRO A 25 -5.53 -5.03 -5.21
C PRO A 25 -5.30 -4.26 -6.51
N ARG A 26 -6.13 -3.26 -6.76
CA ARG A 26 -5.97 -2.31 -7.87
C ARG A 26 -6.29 -0.89 -7.44
N LEU A 27 -5.66 0.10 -8.08
CA LEU A 27 -6.02 1.50 -7.90
C LEU A 27 -7.50 1.73 -8.26
N ALA A 28 -8.18 2.51 -7.42
CA ALA A 28 -9.56 2.90 -7.68
C ALA A 28 -9.68 3.78 -8.95
N PRO A 29 -10.86 3.85 -9.58
CA PRO A 29 -11.06 4.67 -10.77
C PRO A 29 -10.69 6.14 -10.52
N GLY A 30 -9.88 6.72 -11.42
CA GLY A 30 -9.41 8.10 -11.29
C GLY A 30 -8.26 8.28 -10.28
N VAL A 31 -7.79 7.22 -9.63
CA VAL A 31 -6.60 7.25 -8.77
C VAL A 31 -5.36 6.88 -9.58
N ARG A 32 -4.29 7.67 -9.42
CA ARG A 32 -3.02 7.45 -10.11
C ARG A 32 -1.83 7.56 -9.15
N LEU A 33 -0.93 6.58 -9.21
CA LEU A 33 0.39 6.68 -8.59
C LEU A 33 1.30 7.57 -9.44
N SER A 34 1.98 8.53 -8.82
CA SER A 34 2.90 9.44 -9.52
C SER A 34 4.00 9.92 -8.58
N PHE A 35 5.17 10.22 -9.13
CA PHE A 35 6.25 10.82 -8.36
C PHE A 35 6.14 12.34 -8.38
N ASP A 36 6.04 12.96 -7.22
CA ASP A 36 6.06 14.42 -7.07
C ASP A 36 7.51 14.91 -6.94
N GLN A 37 8.01 15.55 -7.99
CA GLN A 37 9.38 16.05 -8.02
C GLN A 37 9.65 17.19 -7.03
N ARG A 38 8.64 18.00 -6.66
CA ARG A 38 8.79 19.10 -5.71
C ARG A 38 8.98 18.56 -4.29
N ARG A 39 8.30 17.47 -3.99
CA ARG A 39 8.30 16.82 -2.68
C ARG A 39 9.29 15.66 -2.57
N GLN A 40 9.89 15.25 -3.70
CA GLN A 40 10.78 14.10 -3.80
C GLN A 40 10.14 12.84 -3.19
N SER A 41 8.85 12.64 -3.45
CA SER A 41 8.05 11.61 -2.80
C SER A 41 6.96 11.10 -3.75
N TRP A 42 6.59 9.83 -3.57
CA TRP A 42 5.49 9.23 -4.31
C TRP A 42 4.14 9.68 -3.75
N ILE A 43 3.18 9.88 -4.65
CA ILE A 43 1.83 10.33 -4.30
C ILE A 43 0.78 9.48 -5.01
N LEU A 44 -0.35 9.27 -4.32
CA LEU A 44 -1.61 8.91 -4.96
C LEU A 44 -2.39 10.19 -5.26
N GLN A 45 -2.65 10.43 -6.54
CA GLN A 45 -3.54 11.48 -7.01
C GLN A 45 -4.93 10.88 -7.16
N ALA A 46 -5.86 11.29 -6.31
CA ALA A 46 -7.28 10.99 -6.46
C ALA A 46 -8.04 12.26 -6.93
N PRO A 47 -9.26 12.14 -7.46
CA PRO A 47 -9.98 13.29 -8.04
C PRO A 47 -10.16 14.48 -7.09
N GLU A 48 -10.30 14.20 -5.79
CA GLU A 48 -10.60 15.21 -4.76
C GLU A 48 -9.43 15.46 -3.80
N ARG A 49 -8.37 14.65 -3.85
CA ARG A 49 -7.30 14.69 -2.83
C ARG A 49 -5.99 14.09 -3.32
N VAL A 50 -4.89 14.47 -2.66
CA VAL A 50 -3.55 13.89 -2.86
C VAL A 50 -3.09 13.24 -1.56
N VAL A 51 -2.56 12.02 -1.66
CA VAL A 51 -2.01 11.27 -0.53
C VAL A 51 -0.51 11.10 -0.75
N LEU A 52 0.29 11.57 0.20
CA LEU A 52 1.72 11.29 0.24
C LEU A 52 1.94 9.83 0.65
N LEU A 53 2.90 9.17 0.02
CA LEU A 53 3.31 7.83 0.36
C LEU A 53 4.69 7.86 1.01
N ASP A 54 4.88 6.98 2.00
CA ASP A 54 6.21 6.62 2.45
C ASP A 54 6.88 5.66 1.44
N ALA A 55 8.17 5.36 1.61
CA ALA A 55 8.94 4.51 0.71
C ALA A 55 8.30 3.12 0.58
N ILE A 56 7.95 2.48 1.70
CA ILE A 56 7.33 1.15 1.71
C ILE A 56 6.00 1.17 0.97
N GLY A 57 5.12 2.12 1.31
CA GLY A 57 3.81 2.23 0.66
C GLY A 57 3.92 2.51 -0.84
N ALA A 58 4.94 3.26 -1.27
CA ALA A 58 5.22 3.47 -2.68
C ALA A 58 5.67 2.19 -3.37
N ASP A 59 6.57 1.40 -2.77
CA ASP A 59 7.02 0.14 -3.36
C ASP A 59 5.92 -0.89 -3.45
N VAL A 60 5.07 -1.02 -2.43
CA VAL A 60 3.86 -1.85 -2.51
C VAL A 60 3.00 -1.40 -3.69
N LEU A 61 2.68 -0.10 -3.78
CA LEU A 61 1.77 0.42 -4.81
C LEU A 61 2.32 0.35 -6.24
N LYS A 62 3.63 0.22 -6.44
CA LYS A 62 4.21 -0.06 -7.77
C LYS A 62 3.83 -1.46 -8.28
N HIS A 63 3.56 -2.40 -7.38
CA HIS A 63 3.13 -3.76 -7.71
C HIS A 63 1.60 -3.92 -7.76
N VAL A 64 0.85 -2.89 -7.37
CA VAL A 64 -0.62 -2.90 -7.34
C VAL A 64 -1.19 -2.57 -8.73
N ASP A 65 -1.30 -3.60 -9.56
CA ASP A 65 -1.79 -3.50 -10.94
C ASP A 65 -3.14 -4.21 -11.17
N GLY A 66 -3.72 -4.83 -10.14
CA GLY A 66 -4.94 -5.62 -10.22
C GLY A 66 -4.78 -7.02 -10.80
N LYS A 67 -3.54 -7.50 -10.95
CA LYS A 67 -3.21 -8.86 -11.39
C LYS A 67 -2.25 -9.54 -10.42
N THR A 68 -1.36 -8.77 -9.81
CA THR A 68 -0.44 -9.29 -8.80
C THR A 68 -1.19 -9.54 -7.51
N ALA A 69 -1.11 -10.78 -7.01
CA ALA A 69 -1.70 -11.15 -5.73
C ALA A 69 -0.88 -10.58 -4.57
N THR A 70 -1.55 -10.20 -3.48
CA THR A 70 -0.88 -9.65 -2.29
C THR A 70 0.25 -10.54 -1.79
N ALA A 71 0.08 -11.87 -1.78
CA ALA A 71 1.13 -12.80 -1.34
C ALA A 71 2.42 -12.72 -2.19
N ALA A 72 2.30 -12.44 -3.50
CA ALA A 72 3.47 -12.27 -4.37
C ALA A 72 4.19 -10.94 -4.09
N ILE A 73 3.43 -9.88 -3.76
CA ILE A 73 3.98 -8.59 -3.34
C ILE A 73 4.74 -8.76 -2.01
N VAL A 74 4.13 -9.46 -1.04
CA VAL A 74 4.74 -9.78 0.25
C VAL A 74 6.05 -10.53 0.07
N ALA A 75 6.07 -11.59 -0.74
CA ALA A 75 7.27 -12.37 -0.97
C ALA A 75 8.39 -11.52 -1.58
N SER A 76 8.07 -10.73 -2.61
CA SER A 76 9.05 -9.87 -3.29
C SER A 76 9.66 -8.83 -2.35
N LEU A 77 8.84 -8.21 -1.50
CA LEU A 77 9.31 -7.19 -0.56
C LEU A 77 10.02 -7.81 0.66
N ALA A 78 9.61 -9.00 1.11
CA ALA A 78 10.34 -9.71 2.15
C ALA A 78 11.77 -10.04 1.73
N GLU A 79 11.97 -10.44 0.46
CA GLU A 79 13.30 -10.65 -0.11
C GLU A 79 14.08 -9.34 -0.28
N GLU A 80 13.44 -8.26 -0.77
CA GLU A 80 14.11 -6.98 -1.00
C GLU A 80 14.54 -6.29 0.30
N TYR A 81 13.75 -6.40 1.37
CA TYR A 81 14.00 -5.75 2.66
C TYR A 81 14.65 -6.66 3.70
N ASP A 82 15.01 -7.91 3.34
CA ASP A 82 15.58 -8.93 4.25
C ASP A 82 14.76 -9.08 5.55
N ALA A 83 13.43 -9.09 5.39
CA ALA A 83 12.46 -9.07 6.49
C ALA A 83 11.63 -10.35 6.51
N SER A 84 11.02 -10.65 7.65
CA SER A 84 10.13 -11.82 7.77
C SER A 84 8.84 -11.59 6.99
N ALA A 85 8.42 -12.59 6.21
CA ALA A 85 7.19 -12.52 5.41
C ALA A 85 5.94 -12.21 6.26
N ASP A 86 5.88 -12.66 7.52
CA ASP A 86 4.77 -12.38 8.44
C ASP A 86 4.69 -10.89 8.82
N GLU A 87 5.84 -10.26 9.07
CA GLU A 87 5.93 -8.83 9.40
C GLU A 87 5.50 -7.97 8.19
N ILE A 88 6.04 -8.30 7.01
CA ILE A 88 5.71 -7.62 5.75
C ILE A 88 4.24 -7.83 5.38
N ALA A 89 3.70 -9.04 5.56
CA ALA A 89 2.30 -9.33 5.30
C ALA A 89 1.36 -8.49 6.16
N GLY A 90 1.66 -8.33 7.45
CA GLY A 90 0.87 -7.50 8.36
C GLY A 90 0.82 -6.03 7.94
N ASP A 91 1.97 -5.45 7.62
CA ASP A 91 2.07 -4.04 7.21
C ASP A 91 1.38 -3.80 5.86
N ILE A 92 1.57 -4.69 4.89
CA ILE A 92 0.93 -4.60 3.57
C ILE A 92 -0.58 -4.77 3.66
N ALA A 93 -1.06 -5.72 4.46
CA ALA A 93 -2.49 -5.94 4.64
C ALA A 93 -3.17 -4.71 5.28
N ASP A 94 -2.54 -4.12 6.31
CA ASP A 94 -3.05 -2.90 6.95
C ASP A 94 -3.07 -1.72 5.98
N LEU A 95 -2.00 -1.55 5.19
CA LEU A 95 -1.92 -0.51 4.16
C LEU A 95 -3.01 -0.68 3.08
N ILE A 96 -3.20 -1.90 2.56
CA ILE A 96 -4.23 -2.16 1.54
C ILE A 96 -5.62 -1.90 2.12
N ALA A 97 -5.87 -2.32 3.36
CA ALA A 97 -7.14 -2.09 4.05
C ALA A 97 -7.42 -0.59 4.24
N ASP A 98 -6.47 0.19 4.77
CA ASP A 98 -6.61 1.65 4.94
C ASP A 98 -6.94 2.33 3.61
N LEU A 99 -6.18 2.01 2.56
CA LEU A 99 -6.39 2.62 1.26
C LEU A 99 -7.73 2.20 0.62
N ALA A 100 -8.19 0.97 0.86
CA ALA A 100 -9.50 0.51 0.42
C ALA A 100 -10.64 1.22 1.18
N GLU A 101 -10.55 1.36 2.51
CA GLU A 101 -11.51 2.09 3.33
C GLU A 101 -11.64 3.57 2.89
N ARG A 102 -10.54 4.14 2.41
CA ARG A 102 -10.48 5.52 1.90
C ARG A 102 -10.95 5.67 0.46
N GLY A 103 -11.31 4.57 -0.21
CA GLY A 103 -11.76 4.53 -1.61
C GLY A 103 -10.65 4.72 -2.63
N LEU A 104 -9.39 4.47 -2.25
CA LEU A 104 -8.20 4.64 -3.09
C LEU A 104 -7.76 3.33 -3.77
N LEU A 105 -8.07 2.20 -3.15
CA LEU A 105 -7.89 0.86 -3.69
C LEU A 105 -9.23 0.13 -3.79
N VAL A 106 -9.28 -0.83 -4.71
CA VAL A 106 -10.34 -1.83 -4.76
C VAL A 106 -9.68 -3.21 -4.71
N VAL A 107 -10.14 -4.03 -3.77
CA VAL A 107 -9.67 -5.40 -3.59
C VAL A 107 -10.65 -6.35 -4.28
N ARG A 108 -10.14 -7.42 -4.89
CA ARG A 108 -10.91 -8.40 -5.65
C ARG A 108 -10.45 -9.81 -5.33
#